data_AF-D4QB25-F1
#
_entry.id   AF-D4QB25-F1
#
_cell.length_a   1.000
_cell.length_b   1.000
_cell.length_c   1.000
_cell.angle_alpha   90.00
_cell.angle_beta   90.00
_cell.angle_gamma   90.00
#
_symmetry.space_group_name_H-M   'P 1'
#
loop_
_entity.id
_entity.type
_entity.pdbx_description
1 polymer ?
#
loop_
_entity_poly.entity_id
_entity_poly.type
_entity_poly.pdbx_seq_one_letter_code
_entity_poly.pdbx_strand_id
1 'polypeptide(L)'
;NRDYHDAQEFAADVRLMFSNCYKYNPPDHDVVAMARKLQDVFEFSYAKMPDEPQDASPPSVSAPLLGALSKSSSEESSSDEDDEDEDDEDDDEDESSSESSSESEESSDSEEERANRLAELQEQLRAVHEQLAALSQGPVSKPKKKREK
;
A
#
# COMPACT_ATOMS: atom_id res chain seq x y z
N ASN A 1 5.61 -13.34 -16.36
CA ASN A 1 4.92 -12.89 -15.14
C ASN A 1 3.69 -13.75 -14.93
N ARG A 2 3.80 -14.66 -13.97
CA ARG A 2 2.75 -15.48 -13.31
C ARG A 2 3.33 -15.75 -11.93
N ASP A 3 3.51 -14.67 -11.17
CA ASP A 3 4.54 -14.59 -10.14
C ASP A 3 3.95 -14.71 -8.72
N TYR A 4 2.62 -14.78 -8.63
CA TYR A 4 1.85 -15.22 -7.47
C TYR A 4 1.34 -16.64 -7.72
N HIS A 5 1.31 -17.47 -6.68
CA HIS A 5 0.86 -18.86 -6.73
C HIS A 5 -0.67 -19.00 -6.59
N ASP A 6 -1.31 -18.08 -5.87
CA ASP A 6 -2.76 -18.00 -5.69
C ASP A 6 -3.25 -16.54 -5.59
N ALA A 7 -4.56 -16.35 -5.43
CA ALA A 7 -5.17 -15.03 -5.27
C ALA A 7 -4.87 -14.38 -3.89
N GLN A 8 -4.51 -15.18 -2.88
CA GLN A 8 -4.26 -14.73 -1.51
C GLN A 8 -2.89 -14.05 -1.40
N GLU A 9 -1.86 -14.57 -2.08
CA GLU A 9 -0.54 -13.91 -2.18
C GLU A 9 -0.67 -12.55 -2.86
N PHE A 10 -1.42 -12.47 -3.98
CA PHE A 10 -1.70 -11.20 -4.66
C PHE A 10 -2.45 -10.21 -3.74
N ALA A 11 -3.47 -10.68 -3.02
CA ALA A 11 -4.22 -9.84 -2.09
C ALA A 11 -3.39 -9.41 -0.88
N ALA A 12 -2.43 -10.23 -0.41
CA ALA A 12 -1.51 -9.87 0.65
C ALA A 12 -0.61 -8.69 0.22
N ASP A 13 -0.04 -8.72 -0.99
CA ASP A 13 0.80 -7.63 -1.51
C ASP A 13 -0.01 -6.36 -1.81
N VAL A 14 -1.26 -6.47 -2.29
CA VAL A 14 -2.17 -5.33 -2.46
C VAL A 14 -2.53 -4.70 -1.10
N ARG A 15 -2.89 -5.51 -0.10
CA ARG A 15 -3.15 -5.04 1.27
C ARG A 15 -1.89 -4.46 1.94
N LEU A 16 -0.71 -4.97 1.62
CA LEU A 16 0.59 -4.42 2.05
C LEU A 16 0.87 -3.06 1.40
N MET A 17 0.50 -2.86 0.13
CA MET A 17 0.60 -1.54 -0.54
C MET A 17 -0.26 -0.50 0.19
N PHE A 18 -1.52 -0.80 0.52
CA PHE A 18 -2.38 0.09 1.30
C PHE A 18 -1.84 0.33 2.72
N SER A 19 -1.38 -0.74 3.39
CA SER A 19 -0.77 -0.65 4.73
C SER A 19 0.47 0.25 4.75
N ASN A 20 1.29 0.19 3.71
CA ASN A 20 2.42 1.11 3.54
C ASN A 20 1.96 2.55 3.27
N CYS A 21 0.89 2.76 2.51
CA CYS A 21 0.31 4.09 2.30
C CYS A 21 -0.06 4.75 3.64
N TYR A 22 -0.85 4.06 4.47
CA TYR A 22 -1.30 4.56 5.78
C TYR A 22 -0.18 4.68 6.82
N LYS A 23 0.94 3.98 6.64
CA LYS A 23 2.09 4.02 7.55
C LYS A 23 3.03 5.22 7.30
N TYR A 24 3.12 5.69 6.05
CA TYR A 24 4.10 6.71 5.66
C TYR A 24 3.48 8.05 5.23
N ASN A 25 2.16 8.14 5.09
CA ASN A 25 1.44 9.38 4.79
C ASN A 25 0.58 9.83 5.98
N PRO A 26 0.44 11.14 6.24
CA PRO A 26 -0.57 11.66 7.17
C PRO A 26 -1.99 11.24 6.76
N PRO A 27 -2.93 11.07 7.72
CA PRO A 27 -4.29 10.61 7.43
C PRO A 27 -5.06 11.56 6.51
N ASP A 28 -4.79 12.86 6.61
CA ASP A 28 -5.48 13.94 5.88
C ASP A 28 -4.92 14.17 4.46
N HIS A 29 -3.91 13.40 4.04
CA HIS A 29 -3.31 13.53 2.71
C HIS A 29 -4.11 12.75 1.65
N ASP A 30 -4.42 13.36 0.51
CA ASP A 30 -5.28 12.78 -0.56
C ASP A 30 -4.96 11.33 -0.95
N VAL A 31 -3.68 10.95 -0.93
CA VAL A 31 -3.25 9.58 -1.26
C VAL A 31 -3.78 8.53 -0.28
N VAL A 32 -4.07 8.90 0.97
CA VAL A 32 -4.74 8.05 1.96
C VAL A 32 -6.22 7.95 1.65
N ALA A 33 -6.90 9.06 1.33
CA ALA A 33 -8.30 9.06 0.94
C ALA A 33 -8.54 8.27 -0.37
N MET A 34 -7.63 8.37 -1.34
CA MET A 34 -7.64 7.56 -2.57
C MET A 34 -7.34 6.08 -2.28
N ALA A 35 -6.36 5.78 -1.42
CA ALA A 35 -6.04 4.39 -1.05
C ALA A 35 -7.21 3.70 -0.33
N ARG A 36 -7.96 4.41 0.52
CA ARG A 36 -9.18 3.89 1.15
C ARG A 36 -10.21 3.49 0.11
N LYS A 37 -10.64 4.43 -0.75
CA LYS A 37 -11.63 4.18 -1.81
C LYS A 37 -11.23 3.02 -2.73
N LEU A 38 -9.93 2.88 -3.04
CA LEU A 38 -9.44 1.76 -3.85
C LEU A 38 -9.39 0.43 -3.07
N GLN A 39 -9.08 0.46 -1.77
CA GLN A 39 -9.15 -0.71 -0.89
C GLN A 39 -10.59 -1.20 -0.76
N ASP A 40 -11.56 -0.33 -0.57
CA ASP A 40 -12.97 -0.70 -0.40
C ASP A 40 -13.50 -1.42 -1.66
N VAL A 41 -13.21 -0.87 -2.84
CA VAL A 41 -13.51 -1.51 -4.13
C VAL A 41 -12.75 -2.83 -4.32
N PHE A 42 -11.49 -2.91 -3.88
CA PHE A 42 -10.69 -4.14 -3.96
C PHE A 42 -11.29 -5.26 -3.09
N GLU A 43 -11.57 -5.00 -1.81
CA GLU A 43 -12.09 -6.01 -0.88
C GLU A 43 -13.51 -6.47 -1.30
N PHE A 44 -14.38 -5.54 -1.72
CA PHE A 44 -15.71 -5.86 -2.29
C PHE A 44 -15.63 -6.72 -3.56
N SER A 45 -14.59 -6.54 -4.39
CA SER A 45 -14.35 -7.37 -5.57
C SER A 45 -13.73 -8.72 -5.20
N TYR A 46 -12.82 -8.74 -4.23
CA TYR A 46 -12.13 -9.95 -3.76
C TYR A 46 -13.11 -10.92 -3.09
N ALA A 47 -13.99 -10.41 -2.22
CA ALA A 47 -15.07 -11.19 -1.60
C ALA A 47 -16.13 -11.71 -2.60
N LYS A 48 -16.07 -11.28 -3.86
CA LYS A 48 -16.93 -11.75 -4.97
C LYS A 48 -16.20 -12.59 -6.01
N MET A 49 -14.89 -12.85 -5.84
CA MET A 49 -14.24 -13.87 -6.66
C MET A 49 -14.77 -15.25 -6.25
N PRO A 50 -15.17 -16.11 -7.19
CA PRO A 50 -15.38 -17.52 -6.89
C PRO A 50 -14.08 -18.13 -6.37
N ASP A 51 -14.16 -18.95 -5.33
CA ASP A 51 -13.06 -19.85 -4.98
C ASP A 51 -12.65 -20.64 -6.23
N GLU A 52 -11.34 -20.70 -6.51
CA GLU A 52 -10.85 -21.40 -7.70
C GLU A 52 -11.27 -22.87 -7.62
N PRO A 53 -11.97 -23.41 -8.64
CA PRO A 53 -12.44 -24.79 -8.59
C PRO A 53 -11.25 -25.73 -8.66
N GLN A 54 -10.80 -26.20 -7.48
CA GLN A 54 -9.80 -27.26 -7.37
C GLN A 54 -10.21 -28.41 -8.28
N ASP A 55 -9.30 -28.76 -9.20
CA ASP A 55 -9.57 -29.68 -10.31
C ASP A 55 -10.35 -30.92 -9.85
N ALA A 56 -11.59 -31.04 -10.31
CA ALA A 56 -12.50 -32.09 -9.88
C ALA A 56 -11.99 -33.44 -10.39
N SER A 57 -11.15 -34.10 -9.58
CA SER A 57 -10.46 -35.33 -9.95
C SER A 57 -11.43 -36.35 -10.56
N PRO A 58 -11.16 -36.86 -11.77
CA PRO A 58 -12.16 -37.61 -12.52
C PRO A 58 -12.49 -38.94 -11.80
N PRO A 59 -13.78 -39.27 -11.58
CA PRO A 59 -14.18 -40.50 -10.91
C PRO A 59 -13.93 -41.72 -11.81
N SER A 60 -12.71 -42.23 -11.75
CA SER A 60 -12.25 -43.35 -12.57
C SER A 60 -12.43 -44.69 -11.85
N VAL A 61 -12.97 -45.65 -12.60
CA VAL A 61 -13.18 -47.08 -12.32
C VAL A 61 -14.04 -47.50 -11.12
N SER A 62 -15.06 -48.30 -11.44
CA SER A 62 -15.76 -49.15 -10.47
C SER A 62 -14.81 -50.18 -9.84
N ALA A 63 -14.98 -50.40 -8.54
CA ALA A 63 -14.23 -51.34 -7.69
C ALA A 63 -14.57 -52.83 -7.98
N PRO A 64 -14.03 -53.84 -7.26
CA PRO A 64 -13.10 -53.78 -6.11
C PRO A 64 -11.94 -54.82 -6.08
N LEU A 65 -11.00 -54.66 -5.13
CA LEU A 65 -10.70 -55.65 -4.06
C LEU A 65 -9.57 -55.18 -3.09
N LEU A 66 -9.96 -54.90 -1.84
CA LEU A 66 -9.21 -55.00 -0.55
C LEU A 66 -7.70 -54.69 -0.50
N GLY A 67 -7.29 -53.59 0.17
CA GLY A 67 -5.86 -53.35 0.44
C GLY A 67 -5.38 -52.06 1.14
N ALA A 68 -6.13 -51.42 2.05
CA ALA A 68 -5.64 -50.30 2.89
C ALA A 68 -6.36 -50.32 4.26
N LEU A 69 -5.79 -49.97 5.43
CA LEU A 69 -4.77 -49.00 5.86
C LEU A 69 -5.27 -47.54 6.02
N SER A 70 -5.53 -47.20 7.30
CA SER A 70 -5.54 -45.88 7.96
C SER A 70 -6.50 -44.75 7.53
N LYS A 71 -7.45 -44.49 8.45
CA LYS A 71 -7.69 -43.19 9.12
C LYS A 71 -8.50 -42.09 8.38
N SER A 72 -9.82 -42.15 8.54
CA SER A 72 -10.77 -41.03 8.75
C SER A 72 -12.05 -41.62 9.40
N SER A 73 -12.98 -40.90 10.04
CA SER A 73 -13.13 -39.46 10.34
C SER A 73 -13.77 -39.25 11.75
N SER A 74 -14.02 -38.02 12.20
CA SER A 74 -15.36 -37.42 12.48
C SER A 74 -15.91 -37.67 13.90
N GLU A 75 -16.90 -36.93 14.46
CA GLU A 75 -17.80 -35.84 14.00
C GLU A 75 -17.80 -34.67 15.01
N GLU A 76 -18.30 -33.46 14.66
CA GLU A 76 -19.38 -32.74 15.40
C GLU A 76 -19.75 -31.38 14.75
N SER A 77 -20.90 -30.77 15.12
CA SER A 77 -21.60 -29.73 14.32
C SER A 77 -22.60 -28.86 15.14
N SER A 78 -22.62 -27.53 14.90
CA SER A 78 -23.76 -26.59 15.12
C SER A 78 -23.51 -25.27 14.33
N SER A 79 -24.46 -24.44 13.86
CA SER A 79 -25.80 -24.00 14.35
C SER A 79 -25.76 -23.06 15.58
N ASP A 80 -26.52 -21.95 15.74
CA ASP A 80 -27.50 -21.10 14.98
C ASP A 80 -27.51 -19.69 15.68
N GLU A 81 -27.99 -18.50 15.23
CA GLU A 81 -28.44 -17.87 13.95
C GLU A 81 -28.17 -16.30 14.00
N ASP A 82 -29.18 -15.38 13.91
CA ASP A 82 -29.22 -13.88 14.08
C ASP A 82 -28.30 -12.95 13.20
N ASP A 83 -28.71 -11.92 12.43
CA ASP A 83 -29.96 -11.15 12.16
C ASP A 83 -30.29 -9.91 13.06
N GLU A 84 -30.14 -8.68 12.52
CA GLU A 84 -30.80 -7.40 12.94
C GLU A 84 -30.91 -6.44 11.71
N ASP A 85 -31.88 -5.52 11.73
CA ASP A 85 -32.47 -4.77 10.58
C ASP A 85 -32.17 -3.23 10.58
N GLU A 86 -32.87 -2.47 9.71
CA GLU A 86 -33.03 -0.99 9.68
C GLU A 86 -31.87 -0.16 9.03
N ASP A 87 -32.11 0.92 8.27
CA ASP A 87 -33.35 1.66 7.96
C ASP A 87 -33.36 2.31 6.54
N ASP A 88 -34.50 2.89 6.11
CA ASP A 88 -34.81 3.42 4.76
C ASP A 88 -35.34 4.87 4.79
N GLU A 89 -34.76 5.80 4.01
CA GLU A 89 -35.39 7.09 3.62
C GLU A 89 -34.88 7.61 2.24
N ASP A 90 -35.80 8.15 1.43
CA ASP A 90 -35.56 8.90 0.17
C ASP A 90 -35.13 10.38 0.43
N ASP A 91 -34.50 11.05 -0.55
CA ASP A 91 -34.97 12.38 -1.02
C ASP A 91 -34.44 12.72 -2.45
N ASP A 92 -35.09 13.68 -3.11
CA ASP A 92 -35.01 13.98 -4.55
C ASP A 92 -34.03 15.12 -4.96
N GLU A 93 -33.95 15.41 -6.26
CA GLU A 93 -33.09 16.44 -6.87
C GLU A 93 -33.64 17.89 -6.76
N ASP A 94 -32.80 18.90 -6.44
CA ASP A 94 -32.92 20.28 -6.96
C ASP A 94 -31.58 21.06 -6.87
N GLU A 95 -31.44 22.13 -7.65
CA GLU A 95 -30.20 22.85 -7.89
C GLU A 95 -30.24 24.34 -7.51
N SER A 96 -29.15 24.84 -6.93
CA SER A 96 -28.91 26.28 -6.85
C SER A 96 -27.43 26.66 -6.73
N SER A 97 -27.12 27.82 -7.29
CA SER A 97 -25.81 28.46 -7.25
C SER A 97 -25.97 29.90 -6.78
N SER A 98 -25.31 30.29 -5.68
CA SER A 98 -24.42 31.46 -5.68
C SER A 98 -23.73 31.76 -4.33
N GLU A 99 -22.60 32.46 -4.46
CA GLU A 99 -21.98 33.44 -3.54
C GLU A 99 -22.20 33.43 -2.01
N SER A 100 -21.11 33.18 -1.25
CA SER A 100 -20.41 34.26 -0.51
C SER A 100 -19.09 33.75 0.09
N SER A 101 -18.06 34.60 0.14
CA SER A 101 -16.88 34.33 0.95
C SER A 101 -17.21 34.33 2.45
N SER A 102 -16.51 33.47 3.19
CA SER A 102 -16.13 33.72 4.58
C SER A 102 -14.73 33.15 4.78
N GLU A 103 -13.80 33.97 5.23
CA GLU A 103 -12.42 33.56 5.49
C GLU A 103 -12.41 32.43 6.55
N SER A 104 -11.53 31.45 6.38
CA SER A 104 -11.17 30.51 7.44
C SER A 104 -9.73 30.08 7.19
N GLU A 105 -8.88 30.31 8.19
CA GLU A 105 -7.45 30.03 8.13
C GLU A 105 -7.22 28.51 8.07
N GLU A 106 -7.19 27.93 6.88
CA GLU A 106 -6.80 26.53 6.70
C GLU A 106 -5.35 26.39 7.18
N SER A 107 -5.13 25.54 8.18
CA SER A 107 -3.79 25.12 8.61
C SER A 107 -3.19 24.15 7.59
N SER A 108 -3.03 24.63 6.35
CA SER A 108 -2.55 23.86 5.22
C SER A 108 -1.05 23.57 5.41
N ASP A 109 -0.73 22.35 5.85
CA ASP A 109 0.63 21.80 5.94
C ASP A 109 1.17 21.62 4.50
N SER A 110 1.57 22.76 3.93
CA SER A 110 1.46 23.02 2.49
C SER A 110 2.51 22.31 1.64
N GLU A 111 2.36 22.40 0.33
CA GLU A 111 3.44 22.12 -0.62
C GLU A 111 4.76 22.83 -0.24
N GLU A 112 4.68 23.98 0.45
CA GLU A 112 5.82 24.73 1.01
C GLU A 112 6.61 23.97 2.10
N GLU A 113 5.96 23.23 3.02
CA GLU A 113 6.65 22.35 4.00
C GLU A 113 7.52 21.32 3.26
N ARG A 114 6.96 20.71 2.21
CA ARG A 114 7.64 19.71 1.37
C ARG A 114 8.76 20.34 0.54
N ALA A 115 8.55 21.55 0.00
CA ALA A 115 9.56 22.29 -0.74
C ALA A 115 10.74 22.68 0.17
N ASN A 116 10.47 23.18 1.38
CA ASN A 116 11.49 23.53 2.37
C ASN A 116 12.31 22.30 2.80
N ARG A 117 11.65 21.18 3.09
CA ARG A 117 12.34 19.92 3.45
C ARG A 117 13.16 19.34 2.30
N LEU A 118 12.69 19.50 1.06
CA LEU A 118 13.47 19.11 -0.13
C LEU A 118 14.68 20.04 -0.34
N ALA A 119 14.54 21.34 -0.10
CA ALA A 119 15.64 22.31 -0.17
C ALA A 119 16.71 22.04 0.89
N GLU A 120 16.31 21.72 2.13
CA GLU A 120 17.24 21.32 3.20
C GLU A 120 18.06 20.08 2.78
N LEU A 121 17.40 19.04 2.26
CA LEU A 121 18.09 17.83 1.77
C LEU A 121 19.03 18.12 0.59
N GLN A 122 18.68 19.04 -0.31
CA GLN A 122 19.57 19.50 -1.38
C GLN A 122 20.80 20.25 -0.84
N GLU A 123 20.66 21.05 0.23
CA GLU A 123 21.78 21.73 0.87
C GLU A 123 22.69 20.76 1.64
N GLN A 124 22.12 19.80 2.38
CA GLN A 124 22.88 18.73 3.03
C GLN A 124 23.70 17.93 2.01
N LEU A 125 23.11 17.54 0.87
CA LEU A 125 23.81 16.87 -0.23
C LEU A 125 24.92 17.74 -0.84
N ARG A 126 24.69 19.05 -1.01
CA ARG A 126 25.71 20.00 -1.49
C ARG A 126 26.91 20.08 -0.54
N ALA A 127 26.66 20.21 0.76
CA ALA A 127 27.71 20.28 1.78
C ALA A 127 28.55 19.00 1.83
N VAL A 128 27.92 17.82 1.74
CA VAL A 128 28.63 16.53 1.65
C VAL A 128 29.48 16.44 0.37
N HIS A 129 28.95 16.91 -0.77
CA HIS A 129 29.71 16.93 -2.02
C HIS A 129 30.94 17.85 -1.95
N GLU A 130 30.81 19.03 -1.33
CA GLU A 130 31.95 19.95 -1.12
C GLU A 130 33.02 19.35 -0.19
N GLN A 131 32.62 18.71 0.91
CA GLN A 131 33.55 18.01 1.81
C GLN A 131 34.29 16.87 1.10
N LEU A 132 33.58 16.07 0.28
CA LEU A 132 34.19 15.03 -0.54
C LEU A 132 35.16 15.60 -1.59
N ALA A 133 34.81 16.73 -2.23
CA ALA A 133 35.68 17.40 -3.19
C ALA A 133 36.95 17.99 -2.51
N ALA A 134 36.82 18.55 -1.31
CA ALA A 134 37.94 19.05 -0.53
C ALA A 134 38.89 17.93 -0.07
N LEU A 135 38.35 16.79 0.36
CA LEU A 135 39.14 15.60 0.73
C LEU A 135 39.77 14.89 -0.48
N SER A 136 39.14 14.98 -1.66
CA SER A 136 39.65 14.44 -2.93
C SER A 136 40.90 15.17 -3.43
N GLN A 137 41.04 16.48 -3.16
CA GLN A 137 42.23 17.23 -3.50
C GLN A 137 43.39 16.99 -2.51
N GLY A 138 44.12 15.90 -2.75
CA GLY A 138 45.30 15.51 -1.99
C GLY A 138 46.38 16.60 -1.86
N PRO A 139 47.28 16.48 -0.86
CA PRO A 139 48.11 17.59 -0.39
C PRO A 139 49.04 18.18 -1.46
N VAL A 140 48.72 19.39 -1.91
CA VAL A 140 49.48 20.15 -2.92
C VAL A 140 50.92 20.40 -2.50
N SER A 141 51.83 19.59 -3.06
CA SER A 141 53.27 19.61 -2.76
C SER A 141 53.94 20.87 -3.30
N LYS A 142 54.15 21.86 -2.43
CA LYS A 142 54.71 23.18 -2.77
C LYS A 142 56.13 23.04 -3.36
N PRO A 143 56.41 23.53 -4.58
CA PRO A 143 57.73 23.45 -5.18
C PRO A 143 58.73 24.35 -4.45
N LYS A 144 59.82 23.75 -3.94
CA LYS A 144 60.88 24.47 -3.23
C LYS A 144 61.69 25.32 -4.23
N LYS A 145 61.63 26.65 -4.11
CA LYS A 145 62.49 27.56 -4.89
C LYS A 145 63.97 27.23 -4.66
N LYS A 146 64.65 26.70 -5.67
CA LYS A 146 66.09 26.44 -5.65
C LYS A 146 66.82 27.79 -5.64
N ARG A 147 67.57 28.08 -4.57
CA ARG A 147 68.54 29.19 -4.58
C ARG A 147 69.72 28.78 -5.45
N GLU A 148 69.90 29.47 -6.56
CA GLU A 148 71.17 29.48 -7.28
C GLU A 148 72.19 30.38 -6.55
N LYS A 149 73.47 30.17 -6.83
CA LYS A 149 74.61 30.86 -6.18
C LYS A 149 75.75 30.95 -7.18
#